data_AF-A0A2W7L8G6-F1
#
_entry.id   AF-A0A2W7L8G6-F1
#
_cell.length_a   1.000
_cell.length_b   1.000
_cell.length_c   1.000
_cell.angle_alpha   90.00
_cell.angle_beta   90.00
_cell.angle_gamma   90.00
#
_symmetry.space_group_name_H-M   'P 1'
#
loop_
_entity.id
_entity.type
_entity.pdbx_description
1 polymer ?
#
loop_
_entity_poly.entity_id
_entity_poly.type
_entity_poly.pdbx_seq_one_letter_code
_entity_poly.pdbx_strand_id
1 'polypeptide(L)'
;MTDYTEYFDEVIQAHVAIEQWLAEERDEAELEQLLTRFSPQFSMVSPLGRVLDFAALNELFLLAGGKKLGFRIELSELRGVALYDSGAVVSYREQQTDAMGLHSDRRSSAVFEKQADGKVVWRHLHETFCQG
;
A
#
# COMPACT_ATOMS: atom_id res chain seq x y z
N MET A 1 6.64 18.23 -17.66
CA MET A 1 6.18 17.69 -16.37
C MET A 1 6.78 16.30 -16.23
N THR A 2 7.36 15.99 -15.08
CA THR A 2 7.84 14.64 -14.77
C THR A 2 6.64 13.69 -14.72
N ASP A 3 6.71 12.55 -15.41
CA ASP A 3 5.62 11.58 -15.49
C ASP A 3 5.70 10.59 -14.32
N TYR A 4 4.64 10.54 -13.51
CA TYR A 4 4.49 9.66 -12.36
C TYR A 4 3.34 8.65 -12.53
N THR A 5 2.74 8.59 -13.72
CA THR A 5 1.49 7.87 -13.96
C THR A 5 1.58 6.40 -13.53
N GLU A 6 2.64 5.70 -13.91
CA GLU A 6 2.83 4.28 -13.53
C GLU A 6 2.92 4.05 -12.01
N TYR A 7 3.49 5.01 -11.26
CA TYR A 7 3.61 4.91 -9.81
C TYR A 7 2.31 5.25 -9.09
N PHE A 8 1.55 6.22 -9.62
CA PHE A 8 0.22 6.53 -9.09
C PHE A 8 -0.77 5.39 -9.38
N ASP A 9 -0.71 4.81 -10.56
CA ASP A 9 -1.50 3.63 -10.90
C ASP A 9 -1.16 2.47 -9.96
N GLU A 10 0.13 2.23 -9.67
CA GLU A 10 0.50 1.19 -8.71
C GLU A 10 0.02 1.49 -7.29
N VAL A 11 0.05 2.75 -6.83
CA VAL A 11 -0.58 3.14 -5.55
C VAL A 11 -2.06 2.77 -5.56
N ILE A 12 -2.80 3.14 -6.60
CA ILE A 12 -4.24 2.87 -6.69
C ILE A 12 -4.52 1.37 -6.73
N GLN A 13 -3.85 0.63 -7.61
CA GLN A 13 -4.08 -0.81 -7.80
C GLN A 13 -3.70 -1.63 -6.56
N ALA A 14 -2.64 -1.25 -5.85
CA ALA A 14 -2.28 -1.91 -4.60
C ALA A 14 -3.36 -1.71 -3.52
N HIS A 15 -3.89 -0.49 -3.34
CA HIS A 15 -4.92 -0.25 -2.33
C HIS A 15 -6.26 -0.89 -2.71
N VAL A 16 -6.61 -0.97 -3.99
CA VAL A 16 -7.78 -1.76 -4.44
C VAL A 16 -7.62 -3.23 -4.07
N ALA A 17 -6.44 -3.81 -4.32
CA ALA A 17 -6.17 -5.21 -3.97
C ALA A 17 -6.18 -5.43 -2.44
N ILE A 18 -5.62 -4.50 -1.67
CA ILE A 18 -5.64 -4.54 -0.19
C ILE A 18 -7.07 -4.42 0.32
N GLU A 19 -7.88 -3.50 -0.22
CA GLU A 19 -9.29 -3.35 0.16
C GLU A 19 -10.05 -4.66 -0.06
N GLN A 20 -9.94 -5.23 -1.26
CA GLN A 20 -10.61 -6.48 -1.63
C GLN A 20 -10.17 -7.64 -0.73
N TRP A 21 -8.86 -7.79 -0.50
CA TRP A 21 -8.31 -8.82 0.38
C TRP A 21 -8.84 -8.70 1.82
N LEU A 22 -8.94 -7.48 2.35
CA LEU A 22 -9.38 -7.26 3.72
C LEU A 22 -10.91 -7.36 3.88
N ALA A 23 -11.68 -7.02 2.85
CA ALA A 23 -13.13 -6.95 2.89
C ALA A 23 -13.85 -8.25 2.56
N GLU A 24 -13.22 -9.16 1.80
CA GLU A 24 -13.84 -10.36 1.24
C GLU A 24 -13.03 -11.62 1.58
N GLU A 25 -13.71 -12.76 1.73
CA GLU A 25 -13.04 -14.06 1.76
C GLU A 25 -12.52 -14.37 0.35
N ARG A 26 -11.23 -14.66 0.26
CA ARG A 26 -10.44 -14.74 -0.98
C ARG A 26 -9.48 -15.92 -0.88
N ASP A 27 -9.09 -16.48 -2.02
CA ASP A 27 -8.22 -17.65 -2.05
C ASP A 27 -6.76 -17.28 -1.78
N GLU A 28 -5.96 -18.24 -1.29
CA GLU A 28 -4.53 -18.03 -1.01
C GLU A 28 -3.74 -17.52 -2.24
N ALA A 29 -4.13 -17.93 -3.45
CA ALA A 29 -3.55 -17.44 -4.70
C ALA A 29 -3.72 -15.92 -4.90
N GLU A 30 -4.79 -15.32 -4.37
CA GLU A 30 -4.99 -13.87 -4.44
C GLU A 30 -4.09 -13.12 -3.46
N LEU A 31 -3.80 -13.72 -2.29
CA LEU A 31 -2.78 -13.20 -1.39
C LEU A 31 -1.40 -13.27 -2.02
N GLU A 32 -1.04 -14.41 -2.65
CA GLU A 32 0.24 -14.53 -3.36
C GLU A 32 0.36 -13.44 -4.42
N GLN A 33 -0.70 -13.20 -5.20
CA GLN A 33 -0.74 -12.16 -6.22
C GLN A 33 -0.55 -10.75 -5.62
N LEU A 34 -1.21 -10.44 -4.49
CA LEU A 34 -1.04 -9.19 -3.75
C LEU A 34 0.42 -9.02 -3.28
N LEU A 35 1.02 -10.08 -2.74
CA LEU A 35 2.39 -10.05 -2.23
C LEU A 35 3.42 -9.84 -3.34
N THR A 36 3.14 -10.24 -4.59
CA THR A 36 4.05 -9.98 -5.72
C THR A 36 4.28 -8.49 -6.01
N ARG A 37 3.44 -7.60 -5.46
CA ARG A 37 3.59 -6.14 -5.57
C ARG A 37 4.74 -5.61 -4.71
N PHE A 38 5.15 -6.34 -3.69
CA PHE A 38 6.16 -5.91 -2.74
C PHE A 38 7.51 -6.55 -3.07
N SER A 39 8.58 -5.75 -3.02
CA SER A 39 9.95 -6.25 -3.13
C SER A 39 10.23 -7.24 -1.98
N PRO A 40 11.01 -8.32 -2.19
CA PRO A 40 11.47 -9.18 -1.09
C PRO A 40 12.25 -8.41 -0.01
N GLN A 41 12.78 -7.24 -0.34
CA GLN A 41 13.47 -6.35 0.60
C GLN A 41 12.53 -5.30 1.22
N PHE A 42 11.22 -5.38 1.00
CA PHE A 42 10.25 -4.41 1.48
C PHE A 42 10.37 -4.15 2.99
N SER A 43 10.11 -2.90 3.37
CA SER A 43 10.01 -2.50 4.75
C SER A 43 8.96 -1.40 4.89
N MET A 44 8.33 -1.29 6.04
CA MET A 44 7.47 -0.16 6.36
C MET A 44 7.53 0.29 7.80
N VAL A 45 7.19 1.55 8.01
CA VAL A 45 6.85 2.13 9.32
C VAL A 45 5.36 2.42 9.31
N SER A 46 4.62 1.70 10.16
CA SER A 46 3.17 1.91 10.31
C SER A 46 2.87 3.24 11.01
N PRO A 47 1.62 3.72 11.00
CA PRO A 47 1.26 4.98 11.67
C PRO A 47 1.51 4.98 13.18
N LEU A 48 1.61 3.80 13.80
CA LEU A 48 1.93 3.61 15.21
C LEU A 48 3.44 3.44 15.46
N GLY A 49 4.28 3.64 14.45
CA GLY A 49 5.74 3.52 14.54
C GLY A 49 6.25 2.08 14.56
N ARG A 50 5.40 1.08 14.27
CA ARG A 50 5.87 -0.31 14.17
C ARG A 50 6.60 -0.51 12.87
N VAL A 51 7.78 -1.13 12.94
CA VAL A 51 8.54 -1.52 11.75
C VAL A 51 8.11 -2.92 11.33
N LEU A 52 7.79 -3.08 10.05
CA LEU A 52 7.44 -4.37 9.45
C LEU A 52 8.37 -4.59 8.26
N ASP A 53 8.90 -5.80 8.11
CA ASP A 53 9.54 -6.26 6.89
C ASP A 53 8.53 -7.02 6.01
N PHE A 54 8.99 -7.59 4.89
CA PHE A 54 8.15 -8.38 4.00
C PHE A 54 7.49 -9.57 4.71
N ALA A 55 8.21 -10.28 5.59
CA ALA A 55 7.66 -11.45 6.29
C ALA A 55 6.56 -11.04 7.27
N ALA A 56 6.78 -9.98 8.04
CA ALA A 56 5.78 -9.45 8.96
C ALA A 56 4.55 -8.88 8.22
N LEU A 57 4.75 -8.28 7.04
CA LEU A 57 3.64 -7.85 6.18
C LEU A 57 2.81 -9.04 5.69
N ASN A 58 3.45 -10.12 5.24
CA ASN A 58 2.77 -11.34 4.81
C ASN A 58 1.92 -11.92 5.94
N GLU A 59 2.50 -12.10 7.13
CA GLU A 59 1.76 -12.58 8.31
C GLU A 59 0.56 -11.68 8.64
N LEU A 60 0.73 -10.36 8.52
CA LEU A 60 -0.37 -9.41 8.72
C LEU A 60 -1.51 -9.63 7.73
N PHE A 61 -1.21 -9.82 6.44
CA PHE A 61 -2.24 -10.08 5.43
C PHE A 61 -2.93 -11.43 5.64
N LEU A 62 -2.16 -12.50 5.92
CA LEU A 62 -2.72 -13.82 6.27
C LEU A 62 -3.71 -13.73 7.44
N LEU A 63 -3.37 -12.96 8.46
CA LEU A 63 -4.21 -12.80 9.65
C LEU A 63 -5.40 -11.87 9.43
N ALA A 64 -5.40 -11.02 8.40
CA ALA A 64 -6.41 -9.98 8.22
C ALA A 64 -7.40 -10.23 7.06
N GLY A 65 -7.12 -11.19 6.18
CA GLY A 65 -7.96 -11.51 5.02
C GLY A 65 -9.42 -11.79 5.40
N GLY A 66 -10.36 -11.13 4.71
CA GLY A 66 -11.81 -11.24 4.93
C GLY A 66 -12.33 -10.76 6.30
N LYS A 67 -11.50 -10.15 7.16
CA LYS A 67 -11.90 -9.78 8.54
C LYS A 67 -12.47 -8.38 8.68
N LYS A 68 -12.42 -7.54 7.65
CA LYS A 68 -12.89 -6.15 7.70
C LYS A 68 -14.10 -5.92 6.80
N LEU A 69 -15.26 -6.40 7.23
CA LEU A 69 -16.51 -6.19 6.48
C LEU A 69 -16.75 -4.69 6.24
N GLY A 70 -17.14 -4.35 5.01
CA GLY A 70 -17.45 -2.97 4.60
C GLY A 70 -16.24 -2.03 4.58
N PHE A 71 -15.02 -2.58 4.61
CA PHE A 71 -13.79 -1.79 4.56
C PHE A 71 -13.64 -1.09 3.21
N ARG A 72 -13.32 0.21 3.26
CA ARG A 72 -13.09 1.06 2.10
C ARG A 72 -11.83 1.89 2.29
N ILE A 73 -11.11 2.10 1.19
CA ILE A 73 -9.94 2.95 1.07
C ILE A 73 -10.21 4.02 0.01
N GLU A 74 -10.09 5.28 0.42
CA GLU A 74 -10.14 6.43 -0.48
C GLU A 74 -8.76 7.09 -0.54
N LEU A 75 -8.24 7.25 -1.76
CA LEU A 75 -6.95 7.87 -2.03
C LEU A 75 -7.12 9.29 -2.53
N SER A 76 -6.31 10.20 -2.01
CA SER A 76 -6.27 11.59 -2.44
C SER A 76 -4.86 12.16 -2.34
N GLU A 77 -4.67 13.39 -2.82
CA GLU A 77 -3.40 14.12 -2.68
C GLU A 77 -2.16 13.37 -3.22
N LEU A 78 -2.32 12.57 -4.29
CA LEU A 78 -1.22 11.91 -5.00
C LEU A 78 -0.23 12.96 -5.52
N ARG A 79 1.04 12.85 -5.12
CA ARG A 79 2.13 13.75 -5.52
C ARG A 79 3.43 12.98 -5.74
N GLY A 80 4.14 13.32 -6.80
CA GLY A 80 5.52 12.87 -7.01
C GLY A 80 6.48 13.66 -6.12
N VAL A 81 7.45 12.97 -5.52
CA VAL A 81 8.49 13.56 -4.65
C VAL A 81 9.85 13.50 -5.34
N ALA A 82 10.22 12.34 -5.90
CA ALA A 82 11.46 12.16 -6.66
C ALA A 82 11.25 11.10 -7.75
N LEU A 83 11.88 11.28 -8.91
CA LEU A 83 11.92 10.28 -9.99
C LEU A 83 13.39 10.01 -10.34
N TYR A 84 13.73 8.74 -10.55
CA TYR A 84 15.05 8.27 -10.95
C TYR A 84 14.92 7.04 -11.86
N ASP A 85 16.00 6.64 -12.52
CA ASP A 85 15.97 5.58 -13.55
C ASP A 85 15.42 4.25 -13.04
N SER A 86 15.66 3.94 -11.76
CA SER A 86 15.25 2.69 -11.11
C SER A 86 14.01 2.83 -10.21
N GLY A 87 13.22 3.91 -10.31
CA GLY A 87 11.99 4.05 -9.53
C GLY A 87 11.59 5.48 -9.17
N ALA A 88 10.74 5.60 -8.15
CA ALA A 88 10.22 6.89 -7.70
C ALA A 88 9.92 6.90 -6.21
N VAL A 89 9.84 8.11 -5.65
CA VAL A 89 9.20 8.39 -4.37
C VAL A 89 7.93 9.17 -4.64
N VAL A 90 6.83 8.73 -4.05
CA VAL A 90 5.54 9.42 -4.11
C VAL A 90 4.98 9.61 -2.71
N SER A 91 4.11 10.60 -2.56
CA SER A 91 3.30 10.79 -1.36
C SER A 91 1.82 10.76 -1.71
N TYR A 92 1.00 10.26 -0.81
CA TYR A 92 -0.46 10.26 -0.95
C TYR A 92 -1.13 10.37 0.43
N ARG A 93 -2.42 10.66 0.42
CA ARG A 93 -3.29 10.58 1.60
C ARG A 93 -4.27 9.43 1.40
N GLU A 94 -4.49 8.70 2.47
CA GLU A 94 -5.36 7.54 2.51
C GLU A 94 -6.37 7.70 3.64
N GLN A 95 -7.64 7.53 3.31
CA GLN A 95 -8.73 7.51 4.28
C GLN A 95 -9.36 6.12 4.26
N GLN A 96 -9.44 5.49 5.43
CA GLN A 96 -10.03 4.18 5.60
C GLN A 96 -11.33 4.29 6.38
N THR A 97 -12.35 3.54 5.96
CA THR A 97 -13.65 3.42 6.66
C THR A 97 -13.99 1.95 6.84
N ASP A 98 -14.57 1.56 7.98
CA ASP A 98 -15.12 0.21 8.19
C ASP A 98 -16.66 0.20 8.30
N ALA A 99 -17.27 -0.99 8.37
CA ALA A 99 -18.73 -1.14 8.50
C ALA A 99 -19.31 -0.53 9.80
N MET A 100 -18.49 -0.24 10.81
CA MET A 100 -18.94 0.42 12.05
C MET A 100 -18.85 1.96 11.94
N GLY A 101 -18.38 2.48 10.80
CA GLY A 101 -18.18 3.92 10.59
C GLY A 101 -16.93 4.45 11.29
N LEU A 102 -15.99 3.58 11.68
CA LEU A 102 -14.70 4.04 12.17
C LEU A 102 -13.87 4.56 10.99
N HIS A 103 -13.42 5.79 11.10
CA HIS A 103 -12.57 6.43 10.11
C HIS A 103 -11.13 6.52 10.61
N SER A 104 -10.17 6.22 9.73
CA SER A 104 -8.77 6.58 9.95
C SER A 104 -8.24 7.35 8.76
N ASP A 105 -7.36 8.30 9.02
CA ASP A 105 -6.77 9.17 8.01
C ASP A 105 -5.26 9.15 8.19
N ARG A 106 -4.53 8.95 7.10
CA ARG A 106 -3.07 8.90 7.12
C ARG A 106 -2.46 9.53 5.89
N ARG A 107 -1.25 10.04 6.08
CA ARG A 107 -0.34 10.44 5.00
C ARG A 107 0.75 9.41 4.86
N SER A 108 1.09 9.12 3.62
CA SER A 108 2.01 8.06 3.27
C SER A 108 3.11 8.60 2.35
N SER A 109 4.32 8.10 2.53
CA SER A 109 5.42 8.24 1.59
C SER A 109 5.87 6.84 1.16
N ALA A 110 5.75 6.56 -0.13
CA ALA A 110 6.07 5.28 -0.73
C ALA A 110 7.31 5.42 -1.61
N VAL A 111 8.24 4.48 -1.45
CA VAL A 111 9.41 4.31 -2.31
C VAL A 111 9.15 3.10 -3.19
N PHE A 112 9.25 3.32 -4.50
CA PHE A 112 9.14 2.31 -5.52
C PHE A 112 10.50 1.96 -6.11
N GLU A 113 10.64 0.69 -6.45
CA GLU A 113 11.71 0.14 -7.26
C GLU A 113 11.12 -0.30 -8.61
N LYS A 114 11.77 0.08 -9.71
CA LYS A 114 11.47 -0.40 -11.04
C LYS A 114 12.48 -1.48 -11.40
N GLN A 115 12.01 -2.70 -11.54
CA GLN A 115 12.81 -3.86 -11.88
C GLN A 115 13.24 -3.83 -13.35
N ALA A 116 14.22 -4.66 -13.72
CA ALA A 116 14.78 -4.70 -15.07
C ALA A 116 13.75 -5.10 -16.15
N ASP A 117 12.70 -5.84 -15.78
CA ASP A 117 11.57 -6.20 -16.64
C ASP A 117 10.51 -5.08 -16.74
N GLY A 118 10.75 -3.94 -16.10
CA GLY A 118 9.85 -2.79 -16.05
C GLY A 118 8.80 -2.85 -14.95
N LYS A 119 8.73 -3.93 -14.16
CA LYS A 119 7.77 -4.05 -13.07
C LYS A 119 8.07 -3.05 -11.96
N VAL A 120 7.05 -2.29 -11.56
CA VAL A 120 7.12 -1.40 -10.39
C VAL A 120 6.72 -2.20 -9.15
N VAL A 121 7.56 -2.17 -8.12
CA VAL A 121 7.32 -2.86 -6.85
C VAL A 121 7.56 -1.94 -5.66
N TRP A 122 6.81 -2.16 -4.59
CA TRP A 122 6.94 -1.43 -3.34
C TRP A 122 8.25 -1.79 -2.65
N ARG A 123 9.10 -0.79 -2.37
CA ARG A 123 10.39 -0.98 -1.70
C ARG A 123 10.38 -0.50 -0.25
N HIS A 124 9.69 0.60 0.03
CA HIS A 124 9.49 1.12 1.38
C HIS A 124 8.17 1.89 1.49
N LEU A 125 7.58 1.90 2.69
CA LEU A 125 6.41 2.70 3.01
C LEU A 125 6.53 3.30 4.41
N HIS A 126 6.27 4.59 4.55
CA HIS A 126 6.13 5.25 5.85
C HIS A 126 4.77 5.92 5.92
N GLU A 127 4.00 5.59 6.96
CA GLU A 127 2.69 6.18 7.21
C GLU A 127 2.68 7.02 8.49
N THR A 128 1.86 8.06 8.52
CA THR A 128 1.61 8.89 9.70
C THR A 128 0.14 9.21 9.78
N PHE A 129 -0.49 8.99 10.94
CA PHE A 129 -1.88 9.40 11.14
C PHE A 129 -2.02 10.92 10.99
N CYS A 130 -2.97 11.35 10.17
CA CYS A 130 -3.55 12.67 10.27
C CYS A 130 -4.48 12.63 11.49
N GLN A 131 -4.38 13.59 12.40
CA GLN A 131 -5.13 13.59 13.67
C GLN A 131 -6.61 13.16 13.50
N GLY A 132 -7.08 12.32 14.43
CA GLY A 132 -8.51 12.03 14.62
C GLY A 132 -9.26 13.18 15.26
#